data_AF-A0A7S2FD31-F1
#
_entry.id   AF-A0A7S2FD31-F1
#
_cell.length_a   1.000
_cell.length_b   1.000
_cell.length_c   1.000
_cell.angle_alpha   90.00
_cell.angle_beta   90.00
_cell.angle_gamma   90.00
#
_symmetry.space_group_name_H-M   'P 1'
#
loop_
_entity.id
_entity.type
_entity.pdbx_description
1 polymer ?
#
loop_
_entity_poly.entity_id
_entity_poly.type
_entity_poly.pdbx_seq_one_letter_code
_entity_poly.pdbx_strand_id
1 'polypeptide(L)'
;TPDFVCYHELIMTSREYMTQVTAVEGEWLAELGPMFFSVKESYKSRLQKRQREKADQKTMDWEMEQEERRRAKEKEERDKKEREEAATPRTNSGVIGMGTPRVGG
;
A
#
# COMPACT_ATOMS: atom_id res chain seq x y z
N THR A 1 4.71 -26.88 34.98
CA THR A 1 6.05 -27.25 34.47
C THR A 1 6.36 -26.35 33.30
N PRO A 2 7.58 -25.79 33.17
CA PRO A 2 7.91 -24.93 32.04
C PRO A 2 7.88 -25.72 30.72
N ASP A 3 7.44 -25.09 29.65
CA ASP A 3 7.36 -25.71 28.32
C ASP A 3 8.71 -25.75 27.60
N PHE A 4 9.55 -24.73 27.84
CA PHE A 4 10.89 -24.61 27.27
C PHE A 4 11.92 -24.30 28.35
N VAL A 5 13.10 -24.92 28.23
CA VAL A 5 14.22 -24.74 29.14
C VAL A 5 15.53 -24.68 28.36
N CYS A 6 16.51 -23.95 28.91
CA CYS A 6 17.90 -23.99 28.48
C CYS A 6 18.74 -24.68 29.57
N TYR A 7 19.68 -25.54 29.18
CA TYR A 7 20.59 -26.26 30.07
C TYR A 7 22.04 -26.03 29.65
N HIS A 8 22.97 -26.06 30.62
CA HIS A 8 24.39 -25.89 30.32
C HIS A 8 25.05 -27.21 29.92
N GLU A 9 24.69 -28.30 30.62
CA GLU A 9 25.27 -29.62 30.36
C GLU A 9 24.19 -30.69 30.40
N LEU A 10 24.42 -31.73 29.59
CA LEU A 10 23.61 -32.95 29.56
C LEU A 10 24.50 -34.11 30.01
N ILE A 11 24.13 -34.74 31.13
CA ILE A 11 24.84 -35.91 31.66
C ILE A 11 24.09 -37.17 31.22
N MET A 12 24.69 -37.93 30.30
CA MET A 12 24.16 -39.20 29.82
C MET A 12 24.62 -40.35 30.74
N THR A 13 23.70 -40.94 31.52
CA THR A 13 23.94 -42.15 32.33
C THR A 13 22.86 -43.21 32.01
N SER A 14 22.38 -43.98 33.00
CA SER A 14 21.17 -44.79 32.82
C SER A 14 19.90 -43.95 32.65
N ARG A 15 19.93 -42.70 33.10
CA ARG A 15 18.93 -41.66 32.80
C ARG A 15 19.66 -40.37 32.43
N GLU A 16 19.04 -39.56 31.60
CA GLU A 16 19.59 -38.26 31.20
C GLU A 16 19.22 -37.20 32.24
N TYR A 17 20.23 -36.46 32.69
CA TYR A 17 20.07 -35.35 33.63
C TYR A 17 20.59 -34.06 33.01
N MET A 18 19.84 -32.97 33.17
CA MET A 18 20.23 -31.63 32.72
C MET A 18 20.72 -30.83 33.94
N THR A 19 21.91 -30.23 33.83
CA THR A 19 22.46 -29.36 34.89
C THR A 19 22.34 -27.89 34.49
N GLN A 20 22.22 -27.01 35.50
CA GLN A 20 22.03 -25.57 35.33
C GLN A 20 20.85 -25.22 34.40
N VAL A 21 19.65 -25.65 34.78
CA VAL A 21 18.42 -25.49 33.98
C VAL A 21 17.74 -24.16 34.28
N THR A 22 17.43 -23.39 33.24
CA THR A 22 16.67 -22.13 33.35
C THR A 22 15.46 -22.18 32.43
N ALA A 23 14.28 -21.79 32.92
CA ALA A 23 13.08 -21.67 32.11
C ALA A 23 13.18 -20.46 31.17
N VAL A 24 12.71 -20.60 29.93
CA VAL A 24 12.77 -19.54 28.91
C VAL A 24 11.45 -19.43 28.17
N GLU A 25 11.18 -18.26 27.59
CA GLU A 25 10.06 -18.08 26.66
C GLU A 25 10.45 -18.54 25.25
N GLY A 26 9.55 -19.24 24.57
CA GLY A 26 9.79 -19.73 23.21
C GLY A 26 9.97 -18.59 22.18
N GLU A 27 9.41 -17.41 22.46
CA GLU A 27 9.55 -16.22 21.61
C GLU A 27 11.00 -15.73 21.58
N TRP A 28 11.71 -15.74 22.72
CA TRP A 28 13.12 -15.32 22.79
C TRP A 28 14.02 -16.20 21.92
N LEU A 29 13.73 -17.50 21.82
CA LEU A 29 14.47 -18.42 20.95
C LEU A 29 14.27 -18.07 19.47
N ALA A 30 13.05 -17.72 19.06
CA ALA A 30 12.76 -17.32 17.69
C ALA A 30 13.39 -15.96 17.33
N GLU A 31 13.48 -15.03 18.29
CA GLU A 31 14.11 -13.72 18.09
C GLU A 31 15.64 -13.79 18.03
N LEU A 32 16.27 -14.53 18.95
CA LEU A 32 17.74 -14.61 19.04
C LEU A 32 18.33 -15.64 18.09
N GLY A 33 17.56 -16.67 17.71
CA GLY A 33 18.00 -17.77 16.85
C GLY A 33 17.06 -18.03 15.67
N PRO A 34 16.77 -17.04 14.80
CA PRO A 34 15.76 -17.15 13.74
C PRO A 34 16.10 -18.21 12.67
N MET A 35 17.36 -18.61 12.56
CA MET A 35 17.78 -19.69 11.66
C MET A 35 17.36 -21.08 12.16
N PHE A 36 17.19 -21.24 13.47
CA PHE A 36 16.90 -22.53 14.11
C PHE A 36 15.46 -22.62 14.62
N PHE A 37 14.87 -21.49 15.01
CA PHE A 37 13.57 -21.45 15.68
C PHE A 37 12.59 -20.55 14.93
N SER A 38 11.33 -20.95 14.92
CA SER A 38 10.22 -20.13 14.42
C SER A 38 8.99 -20.33 15.30
N VAL A 39 8.25 -19.24 15.53
CA VAL A 39 6.98 -19.32 16.27
C VAL A 39 5.95 -19.98 15.37
N LYS A 40 5.42 -21.13 15.80
CA LYS A 40 4.37 -21.83 15.06
C LYS A 40 3.07 -21.05 15.17
N GLU A 41 2.79 -20.20 14.18
CA GLU A 41 1.49 -19.57 14.07
C GLU A 41 0.39 -20.65 13.95
N SER A 42 -0.63 -20.52 14.80
CA SER A 42 -1.79 -21.40 14.75
C SER A 42 -2.44 -21.35 13.36
N TYR A 43 -3.08 -22.45 12.94
CA TYR A 43 -3.80 -22.50 11.67
C TYR A 43 -4.83 -21.36 11.55
N LYS A 44 -5.46 -21.00 12.66
CA LYS A 44 -6.41 -19.88 12.75
C LYS A 44 -5.72 -18.53 12.49
N SER A 45 -4.56 -18.28 13.08
CA SER A 45 -3.79 -17.05 12.86
C SER A 45 -3.39 -16.88 11.39
N ARG A 46 -2.85 -17.94 10.79
CA ARG A 46 -2.47 -17.96 9.36
C ARG A 46 -3.65 -17.72 8.43
N LEU A 47 -4.81 -18.29 8.75
CA LEU A 47 -6.03 -18.08 7.98
C LEU A 47 -6.53 -16.64 8.10
N GLN A 48 -6.51 -16.05 9.30
CA GLN A 48 -6.90 -14.65 9.52
C GLN A 48 -5.98 -13.68 8.78
N LYS A 49 -4.65 -13.89 8.86
CA LYS A 49 -3.67 -13.08 8.13
C LYS A 49 -3.95 -13.07 6.62
N ARG A 50 -4.14 -14.25 6.03
CA ARG A 50 -4.49 -14.37 4.60
C ARG A 50 -5.83 -13.72 4.24
N GLN A 51 -6.82 -13.78 5.12
CA GLN A 51 -8.09 -13.11 4.89
C GLN A 51 -7.94 -11.60 4.90
N ARG A 52 -7.16 -11.06 5.84
CA ARG A 52 -6.83 -9.64 5.91
C ARG A 52 -6.08 -9.18 4.66
N GLU A 53 -5.01 -9.87 4.27
CA GLU A 53 -4.26 -9.56 3.05
C GLU A 53 -5.16 -9.53 1.80
N LYS A 54 -6.10 -10.48 1.68
CA LYS A 54 -7.08 -10.48 0.58
C LYS A 54 -8.08 -9.32 0.65
N ALA A 55 -8.51 -8.93 1.84
CA ALA A 55 -9.42 -7.81 2.02
C ALA A 55 -8.72 -6.48 1.70
N ASP A 56 -7.49 -6.32 2.17
CA ASP A 56 -6.65 -5.15 1.92
C ASP A 56 -6.35 -5.03 0.41
N GLN A 57 -6.00 -6.13 -0.26
CA GLN A 57 -5.79 -6.14 -1.71
C GLN A 57 -7.04 -5.71 -2.48
N LYS A 58 -8.22 -6.25 -2.13
CA LYS A 58 -9.48 -5.86 -2.78
C LYS A 58 -9.81 -4.39 -2.58
N THR A 59 -9.48 -3.85 -1.40
CA THR A 59 -9.70 -2.44 -1.08
C THR A 59 -8.82 -1.57 -1.97
N MET A 60 -7.52 -1.90 -2.08
CA MET A 60 -6.59 -1.20 -2.96
C MET A 60 -7.01 -1.26 -4.44
N ASP A 61 -7.42 -2.45 -4.92
CA ASP A 61 -7.87 -2.63 -6.31
C ASP A 61 -9.11 -1.78 -6.61
N TRP A 62 -10.07 -1.74 -5.68
CA TRP A 62 -11.27 -0.92 -5.81
C TRP A 62 -10.95 0.58 -5.82
N GLU A 63 -10.08 1.03 -4.92
CA GLU A 63 -9.64 2.44 -4.86
C GLU A 63 -8.96 2.85 -6.17
N MET A 64 -8.09 1.99 -6.72
CA MET A 64 -7.42 2.22 -7.99
C MET A 64 -8.43 2.33 -9.14
N GLU A 65 -9.40 1.41 -9.23
CA GLU A 65 -10.44 1.43 -10.27
C GLU A 65 -11.30 2.71 -10.18
N GLN A 66 -11.68 3.14 -8.97
CA GLN A 66 -12.41 4.40 -8.79
C GLN A 66 -11.59 5.60 -9.24
N GLU A 67 -10.29 5.62 -8.92
CA GLU A 67 -9.41 6.72 -9.32
C GLU A 67 -9.21 6.78 -10.83
N GLU A 68 -8.97 5.64 -11.48
CA GLU A 68 -8.88 5.55 -12.94
C GLU A 68 -10.15 6.01 -13.63
N ARG A 69 -11.32 5.60 -13.11
CA ARG A 69 -12.62 6.04 -13.62
C ARG A 69 -12.82 7.54 -13.46
N ARG A 70 -12.37 8.13 -12.35
CA ARG A 70 -12.41 9.59 -12.15
C ARG A 70 -11.51 10.31 -13.15
N ARG A 71 -10.27 9.86 -13.31
CA ARG A 71 -9.30 10.42 -14.27
C ARG A 71 -9.78 10.32 -15.71
N ALA A 72 -10.44 9.22 -16.08
CA ALA A 72 -11.00 9.03 -17.42
C ALA A 72 -12.14 10.03 -17.70
N LYS A 73 -13.05 10.24 -16.75
CA LYS A 73 -14.12 11.24 -16.87
C LYS A 73 -13.57 12.66 -16.96
N GLU A 74 -12.60 13.01 -16.11
CA GLU A 74 -11.96 14.34 -16.16
C GLU A 74 -11.23 14.58 -17.49
N LYS A 75 -10.62 13.55 -18.05
CA LYS A 75 -10.01 13.62 -19.39
C LYS A 75 -11.08 13.80 -20.47
N GLU A 76 -12.15 13.03 -20.44
CA GLU A 76 -13.25 13.14 -21.41
C GLU A 76 -13.93 14.51 -21.35
N GLU A 77 -14.20 15.04 -20.16
CA GLU A 77 -14.76 16.38 -19.98
C GLU A 77 -13.83 17.48 -20.49
N ARG A 78 -12.52 17.37 -20.22
CA ARG A 78 -11.52 18.31 -20.76
C ARG A 78 -11.46 18.26 -22.28
N ASP A 79 -11.40 17.06 -22.85
CA ASP A 79 -11.34 16.85 -24.30
C ASP A 79 -12.64 17.37 -24.97
N LYS A 80 -13.82 17.19 -24.34
CA LYS A 80 -15.11 17.74 -24.80
C LYS A 80 -15.15 19.26 -24.75
N LYS A 81 -14.70 19.86 -23.64
CA LYS A 81 -14.64 21.32 -23.48
C LYS A 81 -13.69 21.96 -24.50
N GLU A 82 -12.52 21.36 -24.73
CA GLU A 82 -11.58 21.81 -25.75
C GLU A 82 -12.18 21.75 -27.17
N ARG A 83 -12.92 20.68 -27.48
CA ARG A 83 -13.61 20.54 -28.77
C ARG A 83 -14.77 21.53 -28.94
N GLU A 84 -15.51 21.84 -27.88
CA GLU A 84 -16.57 22.86 -27.88
C GLU A 84 -15.98 24.28 -28.03
N GLU A 85 -14.92 24.61 -27.29
CA GLU A 85 -14.19 25.88 -27.41
C GLU A 85 -13.59 26.08 -28.80
N ALA A 86 -13.02 25.03 -29.40
CA ALA A 86 -12.52 25.04 -30.78
C ALA A 86 -13.64 25.19 -31.83
N ALA A 87 -14.87 24.75 -31.53
CA ALA A 87 -16.02 24.85 -32.42
C ALA A 87 -16.76 26.19 -32.33
N THR A 88 -16.59 26.97 -31.24
CA THR A 88 -17.17 28.32 -31.15
C THR A 88 -16.46 29.29 -32.11
N PRO A 89 -17.18 29.93 -33.06
CA PRO A 89 -16.55 30.91 -33.94
C PRO A 89 -16.12 32.12 -33.13
N ARG A 90 -14.83 32.48 -33.19
CA ARG A 90 -14.30 33.72 -32.64
C ARG A 90 -14.97 34.90 -33.33
N THR A 91 -16.03 35.45 -32.75
CA THR A 91 -16.63 36.70 -33.20
C THR A 91 -15.64 37.82 -32.90
N ASN A 92 -14.89 38.25 -33.91
CA ASN A 92 -14.01 39.41 -33.82
C ASN A 92 -14.89 40.68 -33.77
N SER A 93 -15.35 41.05 -32.58
CA SER A 93 -16.11 42.28 -32.35
C SER A 93 -15.25 43.34 -31.64
N GLY A 94 -14.89 44.38 -32.40
CA GLY A 94 -14.38 45.66 -31.92
C GLY A 94 -12.87 45.85 -32.18
N VAL A 95 -12.38 46.89 -32.85
CA VAL A 95 -12.80 48.31 -32.80
C VAL A 95 -12.51 49.00 -34.14
N ILE A 96 -13.56 49.56 -34.77
CA ILE A 96 -13.42 50.60 -35.79
C ILE A 96 -13.03 51.88 -35.05
N GLY A 97 -11.73 52.20 -35.08
CA GLY A 97 -11.18 53.43 -34.53
C GLY A 97 -11.47 54.62 -35.45
N MET A 98 -12.29 55.52 -34.94
CA MET A 98 -12.61 56.88 -35.41
C MET A 98 -11.42 57.61 -36.07
N GLY A 99 -11.68 58.29 -37.20
CA GLY A 99 -10.65 58.84 -38.07
C GLY A 99 -9.98 60.15 -37.65
N THR A 100 -9.06 60.58 -38.52
CA THR A 100 -8.56 61.96 -38.60
C THR A 100 -8.49 62.37 -40.07
N PRO A 101 -9.09 63.49 -40.49
CA PRO A 101 -8.92 63.99 -41.86
C PRO A 101 -7.56 64.68 -41.98
N ARG A 102 -6.73 64.26 -42.93
CA ARG A 102 -5.48 64.96 -43.27
C ARG A 102 -5.69 65.79 -44.52
N VAL A 103 -5.55 67.10 -44.33
CA VAL A 103 -5.62 68.20 -45.29
C VAL A 103 -4.46 68.13 -46.30
N GLY A 104 -4.68 68.55 -47.55
CA GLY A 104 -3.61 69.05 -48.42
C GLY A 104 -3.93 69.03 -49.92
N GLY A 105 -4.02 70.21 -50.54
CA GLY A 105 -4.07 70.42 -51.99
C GLY A 105 -4.97 71.58 -52.39
#